data_AF-A0A0F9HCL7-F1
#
_entry.id   AF-A0A0F9HCL7-F1
#
_cell.length_a   1.000
_cell.length_b   1.000
_cell.length_c   1.000
_cell.angle_alpha   90.00
_cell.angle_beta   90.00
_cell.angle_gamma   90.00
#
_symmetry.space_group_name_H-M   'P 1'
#
loop_
_entity.id
_entity.type
_entity.pdbx_description
1 polymer ?
#
loop_
_entity_poly.entity_id
_entity_poly.type
_entity_poly.pdbx_seq_one_letter_code
_entity_poly.pdbx_strand_id
1 'polypeptide(L)'
;MGWTMKHAETVTFGGSGLDRAGEVRSDREAVATLQADSAARAILFWRGKILVDPARPASLVRLPLDHPALQDASEDAILLGLEDGEARFAFDLSAWTPENIDPRQLGSFLDPSEQRHPDLPEELAFLEMRRVMTWLTPRDAELAATGKALLSWHESHRYCARCGFETVMNEAGWQRNCPACHASHFPRTDPVVIMLITNGNSVLMGRSPGWPPGMFSLLAGFVEPGETLEAAVRREVFEEAGIEVGEVSYLASQPWPFP
;
A
#
# COMPACT_ATOMS: atom_id res chain seq x y z
N MET A 1 11.65 -4.80 -34.77
CA MET A 1 10.86 -3.56 -34.65
C MET A 1 9.46 -3.96 -34.23
N GLY A 2 8.91 -3.60 -33.07
CA GLY A 2 9.42 -2.77 -31.99
C GLY A 2 8.97 -3.35 -30.65
N TRP A 3 9.75 -3.08 -29.61
CA TRP A 3 9.33 -3.30 -28.23
C TRP A 3 8.30 -2.22 -27.90
N THR A 4 7.04 -2.62 -27.93
CA THR A 4 5.86 -1.82 -27.55
C THR A 4 5.95 -1.47 -26.06
N MET A 5 5.50 -0.26 -25.68
CA MET A 5 5.45 0.27 -24.32
C MET A 5 5.27 -0.80 -23.23
N LYS A 6 6.16 -0.82 -22.23
CA LYS A 6 5.91 -1.58 -21.00
C LYS A 6 4.77 -0.88 -20.24
N HIS A 7 3.56 -1.44 -20.29
CA HIS A 7 2.36 -0.89 -19.66
C HIS A 7 2.47 -0.70 -18.13
N ALA A 8 3.49 -1.24 -17.48
CA ALA A 8 3.74 -1.12 -16.04
C ALA A 8 3.88 0.33 -15.55
N GLU A 9 4.26 1.27 -16.43
CA GLU A 9 4.37 2.70 -16.09
C GLU A 9 3.04 3.46 -16.20
N THR A 10 1.98 2.81 -16.72
CA THR A 10 0.67 3.43 -16.96
C THR A 10 -0.44 2.93 -16.03
N VAL A 11 -0.14 1.94 -15.18
CA VAL A 11 -1.10 1.44 -14.18
C VAL A 11 -1.09 2.32 -12.94
N THR A 12 -2.23 2.42 -12.24
CA THR A 12 -2.45 3.36 -11.12
C THR A 12 -1.36 3.29 -10.04
N PHE A 13 -0.95 2.09 -9.62
CA PHE A 13 0.09 1.89 -8.62
C PHE A 13 1.48 1.66 -9.25
N GLY A 14 1.64 1.98 -10.54
CA GLY A 14 2.91 1.89 -11.25
C GLY A 14 3.94 2.86 -10.70
N GLY A 15 5.21 2.70 -11.11
CA GLY A 15 6.28 3.57 -10.64
C GLY A 15 6.06 5.03 -11.04
N SER A 16 6.21 5.96 -10.08
CA SER A 16 6.15 7.40 -10.35
C SER A 16 7.52 8.09 -10.19
N GLY A 17 8.57 7.32 -9.92
CA GLY A 17 9.94 7.79 -9.76
C GLY A 17 10.21 8.43 -8.40
N LEU A 18 9.54 7.99 -7.32
CA LEU A 18 9.86 8.44 -5.96
C LEU A 18 11.28 8.03 -5.61
N ASP A 19 12.09 8.99 -5.15
CA ASP A 19 13.36 8.65 -4.50
C ASP A 19 13.01 8.02 -3.15
N ARG A 20 13.38 6.75 -2.99
CA ARG A 20 13.05 5.96 -1.80
C ARG A 20 13.91 6.34 -0.59
N ALA A 21 14.95 7.17 -0.77
CA ALA A 21 15.87 7.59 0.29
C ALA A 21 16.47 6.38 1.03
N GLY A 22 16.79 5.31 0.29
CA GLY A 22 17.19 4.03 0.87
C GLY A 22 18.49 4.11 1.67
N GLU A 23 19.39 4.95 1.20
CA GLU A 23 20.73 5.18 1.72
C GLU A 23 20.76 5.92 3.07
N VAL A 24 19.72 6.69 3.41
CA VAL A 24 19.67 7.46 4.68
C VAL A 24 18.88 6.75 5.79
N ARG A 25 18.10 5.71 5.49
CA ARG A 25 17.17 5.07 6.44
C ARG A 25 17.84 4.58 7.74
N SER A 26 19.07 4.08 7.64
CA SER A 26 19.85 3.58 8.78
C SER A 26 20.46 4.70 9.63
N ASP A 27 20.59 5.91 9.08
CA ASP A 27 21.18 7.06 9.73
C ASP A 27 20.10 7.88 10.44
N ARG A 28 20.02 7.71 11.76
CA ARG A 28 19.04 8.39 12.61
C ARG A 28 19.19 9.91 12.61
N GLU A 29 20.42 10.42 12.50
CA GLU A 29 20.68 11.86 12.49
C GLU A 29 20.26 12.47 11.16
N ALA A 30 20.53 11.78 10.05
CA ALA A 30 20.07 12.19 8.73
C ALA A 30 18.53 12.20 8.66
N VAL A 31 17.86 11.16 9.16
CA VAL A 31 16.39 11.09 9.19
C VAL A 31 15.81 12.19 10.08
N ALA A 32 16.38 12.45 11.26
CA ALA A 32 15.95 13.53 12.14
C ALA A 32 16.14 14.91 11.49
N THR A 33 17.22 15.10 10.72
CA THR A 33 17.45 16.33 9.95
C THR A 33 16.38 16.51 8.87
N LEU A 34 16.05 15.45 8.13
CA LEU A 34 14.96 15.47 7.15
C LEU A 34 13.61 15.78 7.80
N GLN A 35 13.36 15.26 9.00
CA GLN A 35 12.12 15.51 9.74
C GLN A 35 12.04 16.93 10.32
N ALA A 36 13.18 17.55 10.64
CA ALA A 36 13.23 18.94 11.12
C ALA A 36 13.10 19.97 9.99
N ASP A 37 13.20 19.56 8.73
CA ASP A 37 13.10 20.47 7.58
C ASP A 37 11.66 21.01 7.43
N SER A 38 11.52 22.33 7.29
CA SER A 38 10.25 23.01 7.05
C SER A 38 9.53 22.59 5.75
N ALA A 39 10.24 21.99 4.80
CA ALA A 39 9.70 21.43 3.56
C ALA A 39 9.21 19.98 3.72
N ALA A 40 9.53 19.31 4.83
CA ALA A 40 9.02 17.98 5.10
C ALA A 40 7.50 18.01 5.28
N ARG A 41 6.84 16.95 4.81
CA ARG A 41 5.38 16.84 4.86
C ARG A 41 4.93 15.50 5.43
N ALA A 42 3.86 15.55 6.20
CA ALA A 42 3.12 14.41 6.72
C ALA A 42 2.08 13.96 5.70
N ILE A 43 1.96 12.64 5.56
CA ILE A 43 0.88 11.95 4.89
C ILE A 43 0.18 11.13 5.96
N LEU A 44 -1.11 11.41 6.18
CA LEU A 44 -1.85 10.83 7.29
C LEU A 44 -2.66 9.61 6.86
N PHE A 45 -2.63 8.59 7.71
CA PHE A 45 -3.40 7.37 7.57
C PHE A 45 -4.27 7.17 8.81
N TRP A 46 -5.45 6.60 8.63
CA TRP A 46 -6.33 6.22 9.73
C TRP A 46 -6.92 4.84 9.45
N ARG A 47 -6.50 3.82 10.20
CA ARG A 47 -6.96 2.42 10.06
C ARG A 47 -6.96 1.92 8.62
N GLY A 48 -5.87 2.20 7.90
CA GLY A 48 -5.67 1.84 6.49
C GLY A 48 -6.34 2.76 5.46
N LYS A 49 -7.12 3.76 5.89
CA LYS A 49 -7.63 4.84 5.03
C LYS A 49 -6.60 5.95 4.85
N ILE A 50 -6.71 6.65 3.74
CA ILE A 50 -5.81 7.73 3.36
C ILE A 50 -6.51 9.08 3.46
N LEU A 51 -5.83 10.09 3.97
CA LEU A 51 -6.33 11.46 3.96
C LEU A 51 -6.24 12.04 2.55
N VAL A 52 -7.38 12.41 1.98
CA VAL A 52 -7.47 12.97 0.63
C VAL A 52 -8.36 14.21 0.58
N ASP A 53 -8.09 15.10 -0.37
CA ASP A 53 -9.13 15.96 -0.95
C ASP A 53 -9.89 15.12 -2.00
N PRO A 54 -11.19 14.85 -1.81
CA PRO A 54 -11.97 14.01 -2.72
C PRO A 54 -12.41 14.73 -4.00
N ALA A 55 -12.17 16.04 -4.15
CA ALA A 55 -12.41 16.75 -5.41
C ALA A 55 -11.63 16.06 -6.55
N ARG A 56 -12.20 15.96 -7.76
CA ARG A 56 -11.55 15.20 -8.85
C ARG A 56 -10.56 16.07 -9.63
N PRO A 57 -9.32 15.59 -9.88
CA PRO A 57 -8.73 14.33 -9.41
C PRO A 57 -8.44 14.36 -7.90
N ALA A 58 -8.70 13.25 -7.20
CA ALA A 58 -8.47 13.18 -5.76
C ALA A 58 -6.98 13.31 -5.47
N SER A 59 -6.64 14.09 -4.45
CA SER A 59 -5.25 14.34 -4.09
C SER A 59 -4.94 13.80 -2.70
N LEU A 60 -3.83 13.08 -2.58
CA LEU A 60 -3.30 12.66 -1.29
C LEU A 60 -2.77 13.90 -0.55
N VAL A 61 -3.22 14.15 0.66
CA VAL A 61 -2.89 15.39 1.37
C VAL A 61 -1.47 15.32 1.94
N ARG A 62 -0.69 16.40 1.73
CA ARG A 62 0.61 16.64 2.36
C ARG A 62 0.45 17.79 3.36
N LEU A 63 0.58 17.50 4.66
CA LEU A 63 0.48 18.51 5.72
C LEU A 63 1.86 18.93 6.23
N PRO A 64 2.05 20.16 6.72
CA PRO A 64 3.21 20.51 7.55
C PRO A 64 3.33 19.57 8.76
N LEU A 65 4.55 19.29 9.22
CA LEU A 65 4.79 18.39 10.36
C LEU A 65 4.36 19.00 11.71
N ASP A 66 4.14 20.31 11.78
CA ASP A 66 3.61 21.03 12.93
C ASP A 66 2.08 21.21 12.90
N HIS A 67 1.40 20.59 11.93
CA HIS A 67 -0.05 20.70 11.80
C HIS A 67 -0.78 20.08 13.01
N PRO A 68 -1.81 20.74 13.59
CA PRO A 68 -2.46 20.30 14.84
C PRO A 68 -2.98 18.86 14.83
N ALA A 69 -3.50 18.38 13.70
CA ALA A 69 -3.96 16.99 13.55
C ALA A 69 -2.89 15.92 13.85
N LEU A 70 -1.60 16.24 13.82
CA LEU A 70 -0.54 15.31 14.22
C LEU A 70 -0.47 15.06 15.74
N GLN A 71 -1.17 15.85 16.57
CA GLN A 71 -1.27 15.57 18.01
C GLN A 71 -1.98 14.24 18.32
N ASP A 72 -2.84 13.80 17.41
CA ASP A 72 -3.57 12.53 17.48
C ASP A 72 -2.84 11.38 16.75
N ALA A 73 -1.66 11.63 16.20
CA ALA A 73 -0.86 10.65 15.48
C ALA A 73 0.05 9.83 16.42
N SER A 74 0.51 8.66 15.94
CA SER A 74 1.60 7.91 16.55
C SER A 74 2.89 8.73 16.59
N GLU A 75 3.68 8.55 17.65
CA GLU A 75 5.01 9.18 17.76
C GLU A 75 5.96 8.72 16.64
N ASP A 76 5.89 7.44 16.29
CA ASP A 76 6.73 6.86 15.24
C ASP A 76 6.25 7.30 13.85
N ALA A 77 7.12 7.99 13.12
CA ALA A 77 6.92 8.37 11.72
C ALA A 77 7.74 7.46 10.78
N ILE A 78 7.22 7.21 9.58
CA ILE A 78 7.90 6.39 8.57
C ILE A 78 8.34 7.26 7.40
N LEU A 79 9.64 7.26 7.08
CA LEU A 79 10.13 7.97 5.89
C LEU A 79 9.72 7.19 4.64
N LEU A 80 8.84 7.77 3.83
CA LEU A 80 8.38 7.14 2.58
C LEU A 80 9.39 7.36 1.45
N GLY A 81 10.07 8.49 1.46
CA GLY A 81 11.04 8.91 0.44
C GLY A 81 11.13 10.42 0.30
N LEU A 82 11.80 10.86 -0.77
CA LEU A 82 11.90 12.26 -1.18
C LEU A 82 11.05 12.49 -2.44
N GLU A 83 10.07 13.37 -2.31
CA GLU A 83 9.29 13.89 -3.43
C GLU A 83 9.88 15.23 -3.83
N ASP A 84 10.45 15.30 -5.04
CA ASP A 84 11.15 16.49 -5.55
C ASP A 84 12.27 17.00 -4.61
N GLY A 85 12.94 16.07 -3.92
CA GLY A 85 14.01 16.36 -2.96
C GLY A 85 13.53 16.63 -1.53
N GLU A 86 12.23 16.70 -1.29
CA GLU A 86 11.64 17.01 0.02
C GLU A 86 11.09 15.75 0.69
N ALA A 87 11.33 15.60 1.99
CA ALA A 87 10.92 14.40 2.73
C ALA A 87 9.40 14.27 2.87
N ARG A 88 8.91 13.04 2.73
CA ARG A 88 7.52 12.66 3.00
C ARG A 88 7.48 11.58 4.07
N PHE A 89 6.74 11.84 5.14
CA PHE A 89 6.59 10.94 6.28
C PHE A 89 5.16 10.43 6.39
N ALA A 90 4.98 9.13 6.61
CA ALA A 90 3.68 8.58 6.99
C ALA A 90 3.49 8.61 8.50
N PHE A 91 2.27 8.98 8.91
CA PHE A 91 1.82 8.98 10.30
C PHE A 91 0.51 8.21 10.43
N ASP A 92 0.37 7.48 11.53
CA ASP A 92 -0.83 6.72 11.84
C ASP A 92 -1.69 7.43 12.89
N LEU A 93 -2.93 7.74 12.55
CA LEU A 93 -3.92 8.35 13.44
C LEU A 93 -4.91 7.30 14.00
N SER A 94 -4.63 6.00 13.87
CA SER A 94 -5.59 4.93 14.24
C SER A 94 -6.07 4.96 15.70
N ALA A 95 -5.35 5.64 16.60
CA ALA A 95 -5.75 5.89 17.99
C ALA A 95 -6.89 6.90 18.14
N TRP A 96 -6.99 7.88 17.24
CA TRP A 96 -8.10 8.81 17.19
C TRP A 96 -9.40 8.08 16.84
N THR A 97 -10.46 8.38 17.59
CA THR A 97 -11.79 7.78 17.40
C THR A 97 -12.80 8.86 17.00
N PRO A 98 -13.29 8.85 15.75
CA PRO A 98 -14.35 9.75 15.31
C PRO A 98 -15.66 9.52 16.08
N GLU A 99 -16.43 10.58 16.29
CA GLU A 99 -17.69 10.52 17.06
C GLU A 99 -18.75 9.59 16.44
N ASN A 100 -18.78 9.47 15.10
CA ASN A 100 -19.83 8.75 14.36
C ASN A 100 -19.28 7.53 13.59
N ILE A 101 -18.61 6.61 14.30
CA ILE A 101 -18.11 5.37 13.71
C ILE A 101 -19.17 4.26 13.75
N ASP A 102 -19.49 3.65 12.60
CA ASP A 102 -20.22 2.36 12.56
C ASP A 102 -19.20 1.24 12.31
N PRO A 103 -18.79 0.49 13.36
CA PRO A 103 -17.75 -0.55 13.22
C PRO A 103 -18.09 -1.64 12.21
N ARG A 104 -19.38 -1.82 11.87
CA ARG A 104 -19.83 -2.85 10.92
C ARG A 104 -19.53 -2.50 9.46
N GLN A 105 -19.25 -1.23 9.17
CA GLN A 105 -18.97 -0.76 7.80
C GLN A 105 -17.46 -0.79 7.49
N LEU A 106 -16.63 -0.81 8.54
CA LEU A 106 -15.18 -0.86 8.43
C LEU A 106 -14.70 -2.23 7.95
N GLY A 107 -13.69 -2.22 7.08
CA GLY A 107 -13.01 -3.45 6.64
C GLY A 107 -13.79 -4.31 5.64
N SER A 108 -14.93 -3.82 5.12
CA SER A 108 -15.57 -4.45 3.95
C SER A 108 -14.71 -4.27 2.69
N PHE A 109 -14.95 -5.08 1.65
CA PHE A 109 -14.20 -5.02 0.39
C PHE A 109 -14.20 -3.61 -0.23
N LEU A 110 -15.28 -2.85 -0.02
CA LEU A 110 -15.41 -1.46 -0.40
C LEU A 110 -16.07 -0.69 0.76
N ASP A 111 -15.27 -0.21 1.71
CA ASP A 111 -15.76 0.55 2.88
C ASP A 111 -16.23 1.96 2.46
N PRO A 112 -17.55 2.25 2.50
CA PRO A 112 -18.10 3.52 2.04
C PRO A 112 -17.98 4.65 3.07
N SER A 113 -17.55 4.35 4.30
CA SER A 113 -17.50 5.35 5.36
C SER A 113 -16.36 6.35 5.12
N GLU A 114 -16.58 7.58 5.58
CA GLU A 114 -15.64 8.69 5.48
C GLU A 114 -15.43 9.25 6.88
N GLN A 115 -14.19 9.54 7.23
CA GLN A 115 -13.87 10.12 8.53
C GLN A 115 -13.23 11.49 8.33
N ARG A 116 -13.73 12.50 9.05
CA ARG A 116 -13.25 13.88 9.01
C ARG A 116 -12.70 14.24 10.38
N HIS A 117 -11.45 14.69 10.42
CA HIS A 117 -10.78 15.09 11.65
C HIS A 117 -11.19 16.54 12.01
N PRO A 118 -11.47 16.86 13.29
CA PRO A 118 -11.91 18.20 13.68
C PRO A 118 -10.88 19.30 13.38
N ASP A 119 -9.59 18.98 13.44
CA ASP A 119 -8.51 19.93 13.11
C ASP A 119 -8.17 20.03 11.62
N LEU A 120 -8.88 19.32 10.74
CA LEU A 120 -8.68 19.39 9.29
C LEU A 120 -9.80 20.19 8.62
N PRO A 121 -9.52 20.85 7.48
CA PRO A 121 -10.57 21.47 6.66
C PRO A 121 -11.70 20.49 6.34
N GLU A 122 -12.93 21.01 6.32
CA GLU A 122 -14.14 20.18 6.19
C GLU A 122 -14.16 19.39 4.88
N GLU A 123 -13.52 19.87 3.81
CA GLU A 123 -13.41 19.19 2.53
C GLU A 123 -12.59 17.89 2.59
N LEU A 124 -11.61 17.79 3.48
CA LEU A 124 -10.69 16.65 3.55
C LEU A 124 -11.33 15.48 4.30
N ALA A 125 -11.06 14.26 3.84
CA ALA A 125 -11.56 13.05 4.47
C ALA A 125 -10.58 11.88 4.39
N PHE A 126 -10.59 11.03 5.40
CA PHE A 126 -10.01 9.70 5.34
C PHE A 126 -10.95 8.78 4.58
N LEU A 127 -10.48 8.31 3.41
CA LEU A 127 -11.24 7.44 2.52
C LEU A 127 -10.53 6.10 2.32
N GLU A 128 -11.31 5.06 2.08
CA GLU A 128 -10.78 3.76 1.68
C GLU A 128 -10.11 3.87 0.30
N MET A 129 -8.89 3.34 0.17
CA MET A 129 -8.05 3.57 -1.00
C MET A 129 -8.64 2.99 -2.30
N ARG A 130 -9.30 1.81 -2.28
CA ARG A 130 -9.96 1.26 -3.50
C ARG A 130 -11.06 2.18 -4.01
N ARG A 131 -11.74 2.95 -3.15
CA ARG A 131 -12.77 3.92 -3.58
C ARG A 131 -12.20 5.06 -4.42
N VAL A 132 -10.97 5.47 -4.15
CA VAL A 132 -10.35 6.65 -4.79
C VAL A 132 -9.16 6.34 -5.68
N MET A 133 -8.69 5.08 -5.74
CA MET A 133 -7.48 4.70 -6.47
C MET A 133 -7.49 5.16 -7.93
N THR A 134 -8.63 5.12 -8.61
CA THR A 134 -8.74 5.55 -10.03
C THR A 134 -8.65 7.07 -10.22
N TRP A 135 -8.69 7.85 -9.14
CA TRP A 135 -8.59 9.31 -9.16
C TRP A 135 -7.23 9.82 -8.67
N LEU A 136 -6.41 8.94 -8.08
CA LEU A 136 -5.07 9.27 -7.62
C LEU A 136 -4.12 9.42 -8.81
N THR A 137 -3.22 10.39 -8.71
CA THR A 137 -2.06 10.46 -9.60
C THR A 137 -1.11 9.28 -9.31
N PRO A 138 -0.22 8.89 -10.24
CA PRO A 138 0.76 7.84 -9.99
C PRO A 138 1.62 8.10 -8.74
N ARG A 139 2.00 9.36 -8.48
CA ARG A 139 2.78 9.74 -7.29
C ARG A 139 1.99 9.58 -6.00
N ASP A 140 0.73 10.02 -6.01
CA ASP A 140 -0.15 9.88 -4.85
C ASP A 140 -0.41 8.40 -4.58
N ALA A 141 -0.66 7.61 -5.61
CA ALA A 141 -0.85 6.17 -5.50
C ALA A 141 0.39 5.46 -4.96
N GLU A 142 1.60 5.83 -5.41
CA GLU A 142 2.86 5.27 -4.91
C GLU A 142 3.08 5.56 -3.42
N LEU A 143 2.88 6.81 -2.99
CA LEU A 143 3.01 7.22 -1.59
C LEU A 143 1.96 6.57 -0.70
N ALA A 144 0.70 6.58 -1.13
CA ALA A 144 -0.43 6.00 -0.43
C ALA A 144 -0.25 4.49 -0.25
N ALA A 145 0.10 3.77 -1.32
CA ALA A 145 0.36 2.33 -1.28
C ALA A 145 1.53 1.99 -0.35
N THR A 146 2.61 2.77 -0.41
CA THR A 146 3.81 2.55 0.42
C THR A 146 3.49 2.75 1.90
N GLY A 147 2.88 3.88 2.27
CA GLY A 147 2.56 4.19 3.65
C GLY A 147 1.56 3.19 4.24
N LYS A 148 0.50 2.85 3.49
CA LYS A 148 -0.47 1.85 3.93
C LYS A 148 0.17 0.49 4.19
N ALA A 149 1.00 0.00 3.27
CA ALA A 149 1.66 -1.29 3.41
C ALA A 149 2.60 -1.35 4.62
N LEU A 150 3.40 -0.29 4.85
CA LEU A 150 4.33 -0.24 5.98
C LEU A 150 3.62 -0.13 7.33
N LEU A 151 2.59 0.72 7.42
CA LEU A 151 1.80 0.88 8.65
C LEU A 151 1.04 -0.41 8.99
N SER A 152 0.38 -1.03 8.01
CA SER A 152 -0.31 -2.32 8.16
C SER A 152 0.65 -3.44 8.58
N TRP A 153 1.87 -3.45 8.03
CA TRP A 153 2.90 -4.40 8.44
C TRP A 153 3.33 -4.18 9.90
N HIS A 154 3.56 -2.94 10.32
CA HIS A 154 3.92 -2.65 11.71
C HIS A 154 2.82 -3.01 12.71
N GLU A 155 1.55 -2.80 12.36
CA GLU A 155 0.41 -3.21 13.18
C GLU A 155 0.39 -4.74 13.37
N SER A 156 0.56 -5.50 12.28
CA SER A 156 0.46 -6.96 12.28
C SER A 156 1.74 -7.69 12.73
N HIS A 157 2.90 -7.04 12.73
CA HIS A 157 4.21 -7.66 13.01
C HIS A 157 4.93 -7.01 14.22
N ARG A 158 4.17 -6.62 15.24
CA ARG A 158 4.70 -5.98 16.45
C ARG A 158 5.65 -6.86 17.26
N TYR A 159 5.47 -8.19 17.23
CA TYR A 159 6.25 -9.16 17.99
C TYR A 159 7.19 -9.99 17.10
N CYS A 160 8.33 -10.40 17.67
CA CYS A 160 9.37 -11.14 16.97
C CYS A 160 8.89 -12.54 16.61
N ALA A 161 8.86 -12.86 15.31
CA ALA A 161 8.47 -14.19 14.84
C ALA A 161 9.41 -15.32 15.31
N ARG A 162 10.61 -14.99 15.82
CA ARG A 162 11.58 -15.97 16.32
C ARG A 162 11.42 -16.29 17.81
N CYS A 163 11.12 -15.29 18.65
CA CYS A 163 11.13 -15.46 20.12
C CYS A 163 9.92 -14.86 20.85
N GLY A 164 9.00 -14.20 20.15
CA GLY A 164 7.79 -13.60 20.73
C GLY A 164 7.99 -12.26 21.45
N PHE A 165 9.23 -11.78 21.59
CA PHE A 165 9.50 -10.48 22.23
C PHE A 165 9.05 -9.30 21.36
N GLU A 166 8.61 -8.20 21.97
CA GLU A 166 8.19 -7.00 21.23
C GLU A 166 9.37 -6.39 20.47
N THR A 167 9.17 -6.14 19.17
CA THR A 167 10.21 -5.56 18.31
C THR A 167 10.09 -4.04 18.26
N VAL A 168 11.18 -3.35 17.94
CA VAL A 168 11.21 -1.90 17.79
C VAL A 168 11.40 -1.52 16.33
N MET A 169 10.81 -0.40 15.90
CA MET A 169 11.01 0.15 14.56
C MET A 169 12.48 0.53 14.34
N ASN A 170 13.00 0.29 13.14
CA ASN A 170 14.34 0.67 12.70
C ASN A 170 14.31 1.06 11.21
N GLU A 171 15.43 1.56 10.67
CA GLU A 171 15.55 1.92 9.25
C GLU A 171 14.44 2.89 8.79
N ALA A 172 14.12 3.90 9.60
CA ALA A 172 13.04 4.87 9.36
C ALA A 172 11.67 4.24 9.02
N GLY A 173 11.36 3.08 9.62
CA GLY A 173 10.12 2.32 9.39
C GLY A 173 10.24 1.16 8.40
N TRP A 174 11.39 0.96 7.77
CA TRP A 174 11.59 -0.13 6.80
C TRP A 174 12.15 -1.42 7.40
N GLN A 175 12.26 -1.48 8.72
CA GLN A 175 12.71 -2.65 9.46
C GLN A 175 12.12 -2.65 10.87
N ARG A 176 12.01 -3.84 11.47
CA ARG A 176 11.82 -4.00 12.91
C ARG A 176 12.92 -4.89 13.46
N ASN A 177 13.50 -4.52 14.59
CA ASN A 177 14.56 -5.28 15.24
C ASN A 177 14.08 -5.79 16.61
N CYS A 178 14.39 -7.06 16.90
CA CYS A 178 14.12 -7.65 18.20
C CYS A 178 15.28 -7.32 19.16
N PRO A 179 15.07 -6.58 20.26
CA PRO A 179 16.13 -6.26 21.20
C PRO A 179 16.59 -7.50 22.01
N ALA A 180 15.76 -8.54 22.10
CA ALA A 180 16.06 -9.73 22.90
C ALA A 180 16.92 -10.77 22.16
N CYS A 181 16.70 -10.97 20.86
CA CYS A 181 17.41 -12.01 20.08
C CYS A 181 18.12 -11.47 18.84
N HIS A 182 18.09 -10.15 18.62
CA HIS A 182 18.73 -9.43 17.52
C HIS A 182 18.27 -9.87 16.12
N ALA A 183 17.12 -10.54 16.02
CA ALA A 183 16.51 -10.83 14.72
C ALA A 183 15.98 -9.53 14.09
N SER A 184 16.24 -9.38 12.80
CA SER A 184 15.66 -8.33 11.96
C SER A 184 14.47 -8.87 11.17
N HIS A 185 13.44 -8.06 11.06
CA HIS A 185 12.23 -8.32 10.29
C HIS A 185 12.03 -7.20 9.28
N PHE A 186 11.62 -7.57 8.07
CA PHE A 186 11.42 -6.65 6.95
C PHE A 186 9.95 -6.65 6.54
N PRO A 187 9.46 -5.54 5.94
CA PRO A 187 8.12 -5.48 5.36
C PRO A 187 7.83 -6.67 4.46
N ARG A 188 6.63 -7.22 4.59
CA ARG A 188 6.18 -8.35 3.79
C ARG A 188 5.72 -7.88 2.41
N THR A 189 6.09 -8.62 1.37
CA THR A 189 5.52 -8.48 0.03
C THR A 189 5.18 -9.88 -0.46
N ASP A 190 3.91 -10.09 -0.79
CA ASP A 190 3.40 -11.38 -1.26
C ASP A 190 3.27 -11.34 -2.79
N PRO A 191 4.08 -12.10 -3.55
CA PRO A 191 3.97 -12.13 -4.99
C PRO A 191 2.66 -12.82 -5.40
N VAL A 192 1.92 -12.18 -6.30
CA VAL A 192 0.66 -12.67 -6.86
C VAL A 192 0.75 -12.61 -8.38
N VAL A 193 0.33 -13.67 -9.04
CA VAL A 193 0.11 -13.67 -10.49
C VAL A 193 -1.36 -13.35 -10.78
N ILE A 194 -1.61 -12.53 -11.80
CA ILE A 194 -2.93 -12.32 -12.39
C ILE A 194 -2.79 -12.49 -13.90
N MET A 195 -3.62 -13.35 -14.50
CA MET A 195 -3.33 -13.90 -15.83
C MET A 195 -4.49 -13.75 -16.82
N LEU A 196 -4.18 -13.18 -17.99
CA LEU A 196 -5.08 -13.12 -19.13
C LEU A 196 -4.94 -14.41 -19.96
N ILE A 197 -5.82 -15.38 -19.72
CA ILE A 197 -5.83 -16.64 -20.47
C ILE A 197 -6.67 -16.47 -21.74
N THR A 198 -6.07 -16.74 -22.90
CA THR A 198 -6.68 -16.54 -24.22
C THR A 198 -6.96 -17.86 -24.93
N ASN A 199 -8.06 -17.91 -25.69
CA ASN A 199 -8.39 -18.99 -26.61
C ASN A 199 -9.02 -18.39 -27.88
N GLY A 200 -8.21 -18.21 -28.93
CA GLY A 200 -8.61 -17.44 -30.11
C GLY A 200 -9.01 -16.01 -29.72
N ASN A 201 -10.27 -15.64 -29.97
CA ASN A 201 -10.83 -14.33 -29.59
C ASN A 201 -11.58 -14.34 -28.24
N SER A 202 -11.46 -15.41 -27.46
CA SER A 202 -12.11 -15.54 -26.15
C SER A 202 -11.09 -15.42 -25.02
N VAL A 203 -11.54 -14.96 -23.86
CA VAL A 203 -10.75 -14.88 -22.63
C VAL A 203 -11.46 -15.62 -21.49
N LEU A 204 -10.67 -16.28 -20.63
CA LEU A 204 -11.20 -16.88 -19.40
C LEU A 204 -11.36 -15.80 -18.34
N MET A 205 -12.51 -15.79 -17.67
CA MET A 205 -12.77 -14.92 -16.52
C MET A 205 -13.46 -15.72 -15.42
N GLY A 206 -13.15 -15.39 -14.17
CA GLY A 206 -13.77 -15.95 -12.98
C GLY A 206 -14.52 -14.88 -12.17
N ARG A 207 -15.23 -15.34 -11.14
CA ARG A 207 -15.81 -14.48 -10.11
C ARG A 207 -15.77 -15.18 -8.76
N SER A 208 -15.46 -14.44 -7.71
CA SER A 208 -15.49 -14.96 -6.34
C SER A 208 -16.89 -14.81 -5.71
N PRO A 209 -17.24 -15.66 -4.73
CA PRO A 209 -18.41 -15.44 -3.88
C PRO A 209 -18.34 -14.05 -3.21
N GLY A 210 -19.48 -13.34 -3.15
CA GLY A 210 -19.58 -12.02 -2.53
C GLY A 210 -19.24 -10.82 -3.43
N TRP A 211 -18.72 -11.03 -4.65
CA TRP A 211 -18.51 -9.93 -5.60
C TRP A 211 -19.83 -9.40 -6.17
N PRO A 212 -19.90 -8.10 -6.56
CA PRO A 212 -21.07 -7.53 -7.19
C PRO A 212 -21.62 -8.36 -8.36
N PRO A 213 -22.96 -8.38 -8.56
CA PRO A 213 -23.55 -9.02 -9.73
C PRO A 213 -22.94 -8.49 -11.04
N GLY A 214 -22.60 -9.40 -11.95
CA GLY A 214 -22.00 -9.03 -13.25
C GLY A 214 -20.50 -8.68 -13.21
N MET A 215 -19.89 -8.60 -12.02
CA MET A 215 -18.43 -8.43 -11.91
C MET A 215 -17.71 -9.76 -12.15
N PHE A 216 -16.76 -9.73 -13.07
CA PHE A 216 -15.82 -10.80 -13.39
C PHE A 216 -14.41 -10.21 -13.45
N SER A 217 -13.41 -11.04 -13.18
CA SER A 217 -12.00 -10.68 -13.28
C SER A 217 -11.22 -11.82 -13.92
N LEU A 218 -10.00 -11.52 -14.33
CA LEU A 218 -8.98 -12.53 -14.56
C LEU A 218 -8.73 -13.33 -13.27
N LEU A 219 -8.34 -14.58 -13.44
CA LEU A 219 -7.90 -15.43 -12.33
C LEU A 219 -6.58 -14.88 -11.77
N ALA A 220 -6.38 -15.05 -10.47
CA ALA A 220 -5.18 -14.58 -9.78
C ALA A 220 -4.90 -15.45 -8.55
N GLY A 221 -3.64 -15.63 -8.21
CA GLY A 221 -3.25 -16.44 -7.06
C GLY A 221 -1.82 -16.17 -6.57
N PHE A 222 -1.55 -16.62 -5.35
CA PHE A 222 -0.25 -16.41 -4.72
C PHE A 222 0.80 -17.30 -5.36
N VAL A 223 2.02 -16.79 -5.47
CA VAL A 223 3.19 -17.59 -5.86
C VAL A 223 3.69 -18.35 -4.63
N GLU A 224 3.89 -19.66 -4.77
CA GLU A 224 4.40 -20.49 -3.67
C GLU A 224 5.92 -20.41 -3.52
N PRO A 225 6.47 -20.67 -2.31
CA PRO A 225 7.92 -20.74 -2.12
C PRO A 225 8.61 -21.76 -3.04
N GLY A 226 9.55 -21.30 -3.86
CA GLY A 226 10.26 -22.14 -4.83
C GLY A 226 9.56 -22.27 -6.19
N GLU A 227 8.45 -21.57 -6.39
CA GLU A 227 7.68 -21.56 -7.62
C GLU A 227 8.09 -20.40 -8.55
N THR A 228 8.11 -20.63 -9.87
CA THR A 228 8.26 -19.53 -10.85
C THR A 228 6.91 -18.88 -11.12
N LEU A 229 6.88 -17.64 -11.62
CA LEU A 229 5.61 -16.97 -11.95
C LEU A 229 4.79 -17.78 -12.98
N GLU A 230 5.46 -18.37 -13.96
CA GLU A 230 4.81 -19.18 -14.98
C GLU A 230 4.28 -20.51 -14.44
N ALA A 231 4.95 -21.09 -13.44
CA ALA A 231 4.45 -22.28 -12.75
C ALA A 231 3.21 -21.94 -11.92
N ALA A 232 3.24 -20.83 -11.18
CA ALA A 232 2.08 -20.33 -10.42
C ALA A 232 0.86 -20.09 -11.32
N VAL A 233 1.06 -19.44 -12.47
CA VAL A 233 -0.03 -19.25 -13.46
C VAL A 233 -0.66 -20.58 -13.88
N ARG A 234 0.15 -21.60 -14.17
CA ARG A 234 -0.37 -22.91 -14.60
C ARG A 234 -1.10 -23.64 -13.48
N ARG A 235 -0.53 -23.63 -12.27
CA ARG A 235 -1.13 -24.25 -11.08
C ARG A 235 -2.48 -23.60 -10.76
N GLU A 236 -2.51 -22.29 -10.60
CA GLU A 236 -3.71 -21.54 -10.21
C GLU A 236 -4.85 -21.70 -11.23
N VAL A 237 -4.55 -21.62 -12.55
CA VAL A 237 -5.60 -21.83 -13.57
C VAL A 237 -6.13 -23.27 -13.55
N PHE A 238 -5.26 -24.25 -13.31
CA PHE A 238 -5.69 -25.64 -13.22
C PHE A 238 -6.54 -25.89 -11.97
N GLU A 239 -6.15 -25.36 -10.81
CA GLU A 239 -6.88 -25.52 -9.54
C GLU A 239 -8.27 -24.86 -9.59
N GLU A 240 -8.37 -23.65 -10.14
CA GLU A 240 -9.63 -22.90 -10.15
C GLU A 240 -10.57 -23.28 -11.29
N ALA A 241 -10.04 -23.64 -12.46
CA ALA A 241 -10.83 -23.84 -13.68
C ALA A 241 -10.65 -25.21 -14.35
N GLY A 242 -9.70 -26.05 -13.90
CA GLY A 242 -9.40 -27.34 -14.51
C GLY A 242 -8.82 -27.24 -15.92
N ILE A 243 -8.22 -26.10 -16.27
CA ILE A 243 -7.70 -25.81 -17.61
C ILE A 243 -6.17 -25.87 -17.60
N GLU A 244 -5.60 -26.62 -18.55
CA GLU A 244 -4.15 -26.64 -18.78
C GLU A 244 -3.72 -25.44 -19.63
N VAL A 245 -2.68 -24.72 -19.18
CA VAL A 245 -2.15 -23.52 -19.85
C VAL A 245 -0.76 -23.80 -20.42
N GLY A 246 -0.57 -23.40 -21.69
CA GLY A 246 0.67 -23.55 -22.43
C GLY A 246 1.71 -22.45 -22.15
N GLU A 247 2.04 -21.66 -23.16
CA GLU A 247 3.01 -20.57 -23.06
C GLU A 247 2.51 -19.47 -22.10
N VAL A 248 3.41 -18.94 -21.27
CA VAL A 248 3.15 -17.82 -20.36
C VAL A 248 4.18 -16.74 -20.66
N SER A 249 3.70 -15.51 -20.87
CA SER A 249 4.55 -14.34 -21.09
C SER A 249 4.21 -13.24 -20.09
N TYR A 250 5.24 -12.58 -19.58
CA TYR A 250 5.09 -11.49 -18.62
C TYR A 250 4.71 -10.19 -19.33
N LEU A 251 3.70 -9.48 -18.78
CA LEU A 251 3.23 -8.20 -19.29
C LEU A 251 3.72 -7.01 -18.45
N ALA A 252 3.41 -7.02 -17.15
CA ALA A 252 3.67 -5.92 -16.23
C ALA A 252 3.59 -6.40 -14.78
N SER A 253 4.08 -5.58 -13.86
CA SER A 253 3.90 -5.73 -12.42
C SER A 253 3.22 -4.49 -11.86
N GLN A 254 2.47 -4.68 -10.80
CA GLN A 254 1.78 -3.62 -10.11
C GLN A 254 1.78 -3.93 -8.60
N PRO A 255 2.26 -3.03 -7.74
CA PRO A 255 1.99 -3.07 -6.32
C PRO A 255 0.49 -3.09 -6.03
N TRP A 256 0.05 -3.95 -5.13
CA TRP A 256 -1.35 -4.05 -4.72
C TRP A 256 -1.43 -3.95 -3.19
N PRO A 257 -1.66 -2.75 -2.62
CA PRO A 257 -1.60 -2.51 -1.18
C PRO A 257 -2.92 -2.93 -0.51
N PHE A 258 -3.28 -4.21 -0.65
CA PHE A 258 -4.53 -4.77 -0.15
C PHE A 258 -4.31 -6.22 0.35
N PRO A 259 -4.00 -6.42 1.65
CA PRO A 259 -3.98 -5.41 2.72
C PRO A 259 -3.01 -4.25 2.49
#